data_AF-A0A1C4NRU7-F1
#
_entry.id   AF-A0A1C4NRU7-F1
#
_cell.length_a   1.000
_cell.length_b   1.000
_cell.length_c   1.000
_cell.angle_alpha   90.00
_cell.angle_beta   90.00
_cell.angle_gamma   90.00
#
_symmetry.space_group_name_H-M   'P 1'
#
loop_
_entity.id
_entity.type
_entity.pdbx_description
1 polymer ?
#
loop_
_entity_poly.entity_id
_entity_poly.type
_entity_poly.pdbx_seq_one_letter_code
_entity_poly.pdbx_strand_id
1 'polypeptide(L)'
;MCWWADGAANQSWTRTSSGQLTVFSGGSQLCLDGYDNQTTAGTKVETWSCNGGANQQWNVNSNGTITETQSGLCLDVTGASTANGALAELWTCNGGANQQWSLS
;
A
#
# COMPACT_ATOMS: atom_id res chain seq x y z
N MET A 1 12.49 -7.20 15.29
CA MET A 1 12.62 -8.66 15.33
C MET A 1 12.39 -9.16 13.91
N CYS A 2 13.44 -9.60 13.22
CA CYS A 2 13.34 -10.10 11.85
C CYS A 2 13.12 -11.61 11.88
N TRP A 3 12.07 -12.09 11.22
CA TRP A 3 12.00 -13.45 10.70
C TRP A 3 11.26 -13.42 9.38
N TRP A 4 11.84 -14.09 8.38
CA TRP A 4 11.15 -14.52 7.17
C TRP A 4 10.93 -16.02 7.28
N ALA A 5 9.70 -16.45 7.05
CA ALA A 5 9.32 -17.66 6.31
C ALA A 5 7.81 -17.58 6.07
N ASP A 6 7.41 -17.79 4.81
CA ASP A 6 6.05 -18.16 4.36
C ASP A 6 4.98 -17.08 4.21
N GLY A 7 5.27 -15.83 4.59
CA GLY A 7 4.52 -14.63 4.21
C GLY A 7 5.48 -13.64 3.58
N ALA A 8 5.38 -13.41 2.28
CA ALA A 8 6.42 -12.69 1.54
C ALA A 8 6.69 -11.31 2.16
N ALA A 9 7.97 -10.97 2.37
CA ALA A 9 8.41 -9.74 3.04
C ALA A 9 7.91 -8.43 2.37
N ASN A 10 7.33 -8.53 1.17
CA ASN A 10 6.69 -7.44 0.45
C ASN A 10 5.20 -7.23 0.81
N GLN A 11 4.66 -7.94 1.82
CA GLN A 11 3.29 -7.77 2.31
C GLN A 11 3.21 -7.34 3.77
N SER A 12 4.36 -7.12 4.43
CA SER A 12 4.43 -6.53 5.76
C SER A 12 5.06 -5.14 5.65
N TRP A 13 4.31 -4.12 6.07
CA TRP A 13 4.69 -2.72 5.95
C TRP A 13 4.77 -2.09 7.33
N THR A 14 5.80 -1.27 7.57
CA THR A 14 5.93 -0.50 8.80
C THR A 14 5.27 0.86 8.61
N ARG A 15 4.28 1.19 9.44
CA ARG A 15 3.67 2.53 9.44
C ARG A 15 4.54 3.51 10.22
N THR A 16 4.89 4.64 9.60
CA THR A 16 5.58 5.73 10.27
C THR A 16 4.59 6.71 10.92
N SER A 17 5.07 7.54 11.84
CA SER A 17 4.26 8.64 12.41
C SER A 17 3.89 9.72 11.39
N SER A 18 4.64 9.82 10.28
CA SER A 18 4.34 10.73 9.17
C SER A 18 3.21 10.24 8.27
N GLY A 19 2.80 8.97 8.38
CA GLY A 19 1.76 8.37 7.56
C GLY A 19 2.27 7.48 6.42
N GLN A 20 3.59 7.29 6.29
CA GLN A 20 4.15 6.43 5.25
C GLN A 20 4.03 4.96 5.64
N LEU A 21 3.88 4.10 4.64
CA LEU A 21 4.04 2.65 4.77
C LEU A 21 5.39 2.29 4.17
N THR A 22 6.31 1.76 4.98
CA THR A 22 7.70 1.49 4.57
C THR A 22 8.05 0.01 4.56
N VAL A 23 8.99 -0.36 3.69
CA VAL A 23 9.56 -1.70 3.59
C VAL A 23 11.06 -1.61 3.35
N PHE A 24 11.85 -2.53 3.90
CA PHE A 24 13.28 -2.64 3.59
C PHE A 24 13.49 -3.63 2.46
N SER A 25 14.08 -3.18 1.35
CA SER A 25 14.43 -4.01 0.20
C SER A 25 15.84 -3.67 -0.28
N GLY A 26 16.68 -4.69 -0.48
CA GLY A 26 18.05 -4.50 -0.97
C GLY A 26 18.92 -3.57 -0.11
N GLY A 27 18.65 -3.49 1.21
CA GLY A 27 19.36 -2.59 2.13
C GLY A 27 18.87 -1.13 2.13
N SER A 28 17.85 -0.81 1.34
CA SER A 28 17.22 0.53 1.30
C SER A 28 15.82 0.49 1.90
N GLN A 29 15.41 1.58 2.55
CA GLN A 29 14.02 1.79 2.94
C GLN A 29 13.25 2.39 1.77
N LEU A 30 12.17 1.73 1.37
CA LEU A 30 11.25 2.17 0.33
C LEU A 30 9.89 2.46 0.95
N CYS A 31 9.08 3.26 0.25
CA CYS A 31 7.74 3.65 0.65
C CYS A 31 6.72 3.09 -0.34
N LEU A 32 5.53 2.72 0.15
CA LEU A 32 4.37 2.44 -0.67
C LEU A 32 3.93 3.75 -1.34
N ASP A 33 3.86 3.75 -2.66
CA ASP A 33 3.79 4.96 -3.48
C ASP A 33 2.69 4.82 -4.54
N GLY A 34 1.80 5.81 -4.62
CA GLY A 34 0.88 5.98 -5.75
C GLY A 34 1.62 6.51 -6.98
N TYR A 35 1.71 5.69 -8.03
CA TYR A 35 2.55 5.93 -9.19
C TYR A 35 2.38 7.34 -9.78
N ASP A 36 3.50 8.04 -9.95
CA ASP A 36 3.61 9.31 -10.66
C ASP A 36 2.61 10.40 -10.18
N ASN A 37 2.29 10.41 -8.87
CA ASN A 37 1.36 11.36 -8.26
C ASN A 37 -0.06 11.36 -8.88
N GLN A 38 -0.43 10.28 -9.58
CA GLN A 38 -1.73 10.16 -10.22
C GLN A 38 -2.83 9.94 -9.19
N THR A 39 -4.02 10.47 -9.46
CA THR A 39 -5.17 10.44 -8.54
C THR A 39 -6.39 9.74 -9.12
N THR A 40 -6.20 8.90 -10.14
CA THR A 40 -7.29 8.23 -10.86
C THR A 40 -7.40 6.77 -10.44
N ALA A 41 -8.62 6.22 -10.46
CA ALA A 41 -8.81 4.79 -10.27
C ALA A 41 -8.05 4.00 -11.35
N GLY A 42 -7.32 2.97 -10.92
CA GLY A 42 -6.43 2.18 -11.78
C GLY A 42 -4.97 2.64 -11.74
N THR A 43 -4.65 3.71 -11.00
CA THR A 43 -3.27 4.10 -10.75
C THR A 43 -2.56 2.97 -10.00
N LYS A 44 -1.40 2.56 -10.52
CA LYS A 44 -0.60 1.49 -9.91
C LYS A 44 -0.03 1.93 -8.57
N VAL A 45 0.05 1.00 -7.64
CA VAL A 45 0.80 1.19 -6.39
C VAL A 45 2.14 0.48 -6.50
N GLU A 46 3.21 1.17 -6.15
CA GLU A 46 4.58 0.66 -6.26
C GLU A 46 5.41 0.88 -4.98
N THR A 47 6.65 0.39 -5.00
CA THR A 47 7.68 0.76 -4.02
C THR A 47 8.58 1.82 -4.63
N TRP A 48 8.69 2.98 -4.00
CA TRP A 48 9.60 4.03 -4.46
C TRP A 48 10.47 4.57 -3.33
N SER A 49 11.55 5.26 -3.69
CA SER A 49 12.39 5.99 -2.73
C SER A 49 11.50 6.92 -1.90
N CYS A 50 11.59 6.79 -0.57
CA CYS A 50 10.83 7.63 0.33
C CYS A 50 11.21 9.11 0.14
N ASN A 51 10.24 9.94 -0.25
CA ASN A 51 10.42 11.37 -0.52
C ASN A 51 9.47 12.26 0.30
N GLY A 52 8.52 11.67 1.02
CA GLY A 52 7.58 12.39 1.88
C GLY A 52 6.37 12.99 1.16
N GLY A 53 6.25 12.79 -0.16
CA GLY A 53 5.14 13.24 -0.97
C GLY A 53 3.80 12.68 -0.51
N ALA A 54 2.72 13.39 -0.83
CA ALA A 54 1.37 13.01 -0.41
C ALA A 54 0.93 11.66 -1.01
N ASN A 55 1.48 11.29 -2.18
CA ASN A 55 1.30 9.98 -2.81
C ASN A 55 1.98 8.81 -2.08
N GLN A 56 2.77 9.11 -1.05
CA GLN A 56 3.38 8.12 -0.15
C GLN A 56 2.75 8.11 1.25
N GLN A 57 1.71 8.92 1.47
CA GLN A 57 1.04 9.02 2.77
C GLN A 57 -0.29 8.26 2.75
N TRP A 58 -0.54 7.48 3.80
CA TRP A 58 -1.64 6.55 3.86
C TRP A 58 -2.41 6.67 5.17
N ASN A 59 -3.73 6.76 5.07
CA ASN A 59 -4.64 6.68 6.20
C ASN A 59 -5.08 5.24 6.38
N VAL A 60 -4.68 4.63 7.51
CA VAL A 60 -5.17 3.31 7.92
C VAL A 60 -6.45 3.52 8.71
N ASN A 61 -7.57 3.05 8.16
CA ASN A 61 -8.90 3.35 8.66
C ASN A 61 -9.43 2.25 9.59
N SER A 62 -10.31 2.62 10.51
CA SER A 62 -10.92 1.67 11.48
C SER A 62 -11.84 0.63 10.83
N ASN A 63 -12.30 0.88 9.60
CA ASN A 63 -13.14 -0.04 8.82
C ASN A 63 -12.32 -1.06 8.01
N GLY A 64 -11.00 -1.11 8.18
CA GLY A 64 -10.10 -2.05 7.51
C GLY A 64 -9.55 -1.59 6.16
N THR A 65 -10.02 -0.47 5.61
CA THR A 65 -9.43 0.08 4.39
C THR A 65 -8.16 0.88 4.67
N ILE A 66 -7.30 0.98 3.66
CA ILE A 66 -6.18 1.91 3.64
C ILE A 66 -6.40 2.86 2.47
N THR A 67 -6.40 4.17 2.72
CA THR A 67 -6.60 5.19 1.66
C THR A 67 -5.36 6.03 1.46
N GLU A 68 -5.00 6.27 0.21
CA GLU A 68 -3.89 7.15 -0.15
C GLU A 68 -4.31 8.62 0.04
N THR A 69 -3.44 9.43 0.63
CA THR A 69 -3.79 10.78 1.12
C THR A 69 -4.01 11.79 -0.01
N GLN A 70 -3.35 11.59 -1.16
CA GLN A 70 -3.37 12.53 -2.28
C GLN A 70 -4.63 12.40 -3.15
N SER A 71 -5.10 11.18 -3.35
CA SER A 71 -6.22 10.78 -4.20
C SER A 71 -7.50 10.51 -3.41
N GLY A 72 -7.36 10.11 -2.13
CA GLY A 72 -8.48 9.60 -1.32
C GLY A 72 -8.98 8.21 -1.73
N LEU A 73 -8.29 7.54 -2.66
CA LEU A 73 -8.64 6.21 -3.14
C LEU A 73 -8.09 5.11 -2.22
N CYS A 74 -8.73 3.94 -2.28
CA CYS A 74 -8.36 2.78 -1.48
C CYS A 74 -7.22 1.98 -2.12
N LEU A 75 -6.33 1.45 -1.29
CA LEU A 75 -5.40 0.39 -1.67
C LEU A 75 -6.19 -0.89 -1.96
N ASP A 76 -6.09 -1.38 -3.19
CA ASP A 76 -6.92 -2.43 -3.75
C ASP A 76 -6.06 -3.50 -4.43
N VAL A 77 -6.38 -4.79 -4.26
CA VAL A 77 -5.80 -5.86 -5.08
C VAL A 77 -6.55 -5.99 -6.40
N THR A 78 -5.86 -5.73 -7.52
CA THR A 78 -6.46 -5.65 -8.85
C THR A 78 -7.33 -6.85 -9.19
N GLY A 79 -8.58 -6.57 -9.54
CA GLY A 79 -9.58 -7.58 -9.93
C GLY A 79 -9.91 -8.59 -8.82
N ALA A 80 -9.64 -8.27 -7.55
CA ALA A 80 -9.76 -9.16 -6.41
C ALA A 80 -9.01 -10.50 -6.58
N SER A 81 -7.90 -10.47 -7.32
CA SER A 81 -7.13 -11.67 -7.64
C SER A 81 -6.49 -12.27 -6.38
N THR A 82 -6.63 -13.58 -6.21
CA THR A 82 -5.92 -14.36 -5.19
C THR A 82 -4.68 -15.07 -5.74
N ALA A 83 -4.30 -14.79 -6.98
CA ALA A 83 -3.14 -15.39 -7.62
C ALA A 83 -1.84 -14.79 -7.08
N ASN A 84 -0.78 -15.59 -7.01
CA ASN A 84 0.55 -15.09 -6.68
C ASN A 84 1.00 -14.03 -7.68
N GLY A 85 1.52 -12.91 -7.18
CA GLY A 85 1.91 -11.77 -8.01
C GLY A 85 0.74 -10.86 -8.41
N ALA A 86 -0.44 -11.02 -7.80
CA ALA A 86 -1.49 -10.02 -7.90
C ALA A 86 -0.95 -8.63 -7.55
N LEU A 87 -1.30 -7.64 -8.37
CA LEU A 87 -0.84 -6.27 -8.24
C LEU A 87 -1.78 -5.47 -7.33
N ALA A 88 -1.25 -4.40 -6.76
CA ALA A 88 -2.03 -3.41 -6.05
C ALA A 88 -2.27 -2.17 -6.91
N GLU A 89 -3.43 -1.55 -6.74
CA GLU A 89 -3.83 -0.31 -7.40
C GLU A 89 -4.57 0.62 -6.43
N LEU A 90 -4.71 1.87 -6.84
CA LEU A 90 -5.64 2.81 -6.24
C LEU A 90 -7.00 2.63 -6.90
N TRP A 91 -8.03 2.37 -6.11
CA TRP A 91 -9.39 2.18 -6.62
C TRP A 91 -10.43 2.88 -5.77
N THR A 92 -11.59 3.14 -6.36
CA THR A 92 -12.74 3.68 -5.64
C THR A 92 -13.08 2.76 -4.47
N CYS A 93 -13.11 3.33 -3.26
CA CYS A 93 -13.47 2.61 -2.05
C CYS A 93 -14.89 2.04 -2.17
N ASN A 94 -15.02 0.72 -2.10
CA ASN A 94 -16.29 0.00 -2.26
C ASN A 94 -16.55 -1.03 -1.15
N GLY A 95 -15.60 -1.20 -0.21
CA GLY A 95 -15.74 -2.12 0.93
C GLY A 95 -15.53 -3.59 0.57
N GLY A 96 -15.10 -3.89 -0.66
CA GLY A 96 -14.77 -5.23 -1.10
C GLY A 96 -13.64 -5.84 -0.28
N ALA A 97 -13.60 -7.18 -0.22
CA ALA A 97 -12.59 -7.91 0.55
C ALA A 97 -11.16 -7.64 0.07
N ASN A 98 -10.98 -7.33 -1.22
CA ASN A 98 -9.72 -6.93 -1.84
C ASN A 98 -9.24 -5.52 -1.46
N GLN A 99 -10.02 -4.77 -0.67
CA GLN A 99 -9.65 -3.48 -0.08
C GLN A 99 -9.47 -3.55 1.44
N GLN A 100 -9.54 -4.75 2.02
CA GLN A 100 -9.43 -4.96 3.46
C GLN A 100 -8.02 -5.41 3.82
N TRP A 101 -7.39 -4.65 4.71
CA TRP A 101 -6.02 -4.88 5.15
C TRP A 101 -6.00 -4.98 6.68
N SER A 102 -5.14 -5.85 7.20
CA SER A 102 -4.95 -6.00 8.64
C SER A 102 -3.64 -5.37 9.08
N LEU A 103 -3.68 -4.74 10.26
CA LEU A 103 -2.50 -4.29 10.98
C LEU A 103 -2.16 -5.37 12.01
N SER A 104 -0.92 -5.86 12.01
CA SER A 104 -0.42 -6.87 12.95
C SER A 104 0.80 -6.41 13.74
#